data_AF-A0A4R6FSD0-F1
#
_entry.id   AF-A0A4R6FSD0-F1
#
_cell.length_a   1.000
_cell.length_b   1.000
_cell.length_c   1.000
_cell.angle_alpha   90.00
_cell.angle_beta   90.00
_cell.angle_gamma   90.00
#
_symmetry.space_group_name_H-M   'P 1'
#
loop_
_entity.id
_entity.type
_entity.pdbx_description
1 polymer ?
#
loop_
_entity_poly.entity_id
_entity_poly.type
_entity_poly.pdbx_seq_one_letter_code
_entity_poly.pdbx_strand_id
1 'polypeptide(L)'
;MRYILPLAILPLCLSACQSGTPISADQPESDNISDASVDQPLSPGARPVRIGENGANFAACGARGVATLAEDRRITVRAAPFDEAEARGTLAAGQRMYICTRSIDQRWLGVVIPAENGDMATGEDRCGVEQRVERPQAYSGSCLSGWVPNALVRLTAQ
;
A
#
# COMPACT_ATOMS: atom_id res chain seq x y z
N MET A 1 -40.76 -11.98 -45.96
CA MET A 1 -41.71 -12.01 -44.83
C MET A 1 -41.00 -11.33 -43.66
N ARG A 2 -41.46 -10.14 -43.27
CA ARG A 2 -40.86 -9.28 -42.23
C ARG A 2 -41.30 -9.78 -40.85
N TYR A 3 -40.37 -10.09 -39.95
CA TYR A 3 -40.67 -10.36 -38.55
C TYR A 3 -40.16 -9.19 -37.70
N ILE A 4 -41.12 -8.40 -37.22
CA ILE A 4 -40.94 -7.31 -36.25
C ILE A 4 -40.86 -7.98 -34.87
N LEU A 5 -39.73 -7.84 -34.18
CA LEU A 5 -39.57 -8.29 -32.79
C LEU A 5 -40.05 -7.16 -31.87
N PRO A 6 -41.04 -7.37 -30.99
CA PRO A 6 -41.56 -6.32 -30.12
C PRO A 6 -40.61 -6.06 -28.95
N LEU A 7 -40.27 -4.78 -28.80
CA LEU A 7 -39.50 -4.21 -27.69
C LEU A 7 -40.31 -4.35 -26.39
N ALA A 8 -39.95 -5.31 -25.54
CA ALA A 8 -40.54 -5.46 -24.21
C ALA A 8 -39.89 -4.46 -23.24
N ILE A 9 -40.66 -3.43 -22.88
CA ILE A 9 -40.32 -2.40 -21.90
C ILE A 9 -40.46 -3.03 -20.50
N LEU A 10 -39.34 -3.21 -19.81
CA LEU A 10 -39.28 -3.71 -18.44
C LEU A 10 -39.38 -2.52 -17.46
N PRO A 11 -40.35 -2.47 -16.53
CA PRO A 11 -40.48 -1.37 -15.59
C PRO A 11 -39.44 -1.48 -14.47
N LEU A 12 -38.61 -0.46 -14.33
CA LEU A 12 -37.63 -0.30 -13.25
C LEU A 12 -38.36 0.27 -12.02
N CYS A 13 -38.84 -0.59 -11.12
CA CYS A 13 -39.37 -0.17 -9.82
C CYS A 13 -38.20 0.08 -8.85
N LEU A 14 -37.80 1.35 -8.67
CA LEU A 14 -36.97 1.76 -7.54
C LEU A 14 -37.85 1.91 -6.29
N SER A 15 -37.89 0.88 -5.44
CA SER A 15 -38.35 1.01 -4.05
C SER A 15 -37.15 1.27 -3.15
N ALA A 16 -36.89 2.53 -2.84
CA ALA A 16 -35.97 2.93 -1.77
C ALA A 16 -36.76 3.15 -0.47
N CYS A 17 -36.79 2.14 0.41
CA CYS A 17 -37.25 2.33 1.79
C CYS A 17 -36.04 2.77 2.63
N GLN A 18 -35.90 4.07 2.88
CA GLN A 18 -34.97 4.59 3.88
C GLN A 18 -35.69 4.63 5.23
N SER A 19 -35.58 3.56 6.01
CA SER A 19 -36.04 3.53 7.40
C SER A 19 -35.11 4.37 8.26
N GLY A 20 -35.46 5.63 8.48
CA GLY A 20 -34.81 6.50 9.46
C GLY A 20 -35.09 5.99 10.87
N THR A 21 -34.04 5.61 11.59
CA THR A 21 -34.14 5.25 13.01
C THR A 21 -34.22 6.54 13.83
N PRO A 22 -35.26 6.78 14.65
CA PRO A 22 -35.27 7.92 15.55
C PRO A 22 -34.24 7.69 16.66
N ILE A 23 -33.29 8.62 16.79
CA ILE A 23 -32.31 8.62 17.87
C ILE A 23 -33.05 9.05 19.13
N SER A 24 -33.30 8.11 20.04
CA SER A 24 -33.88 8.37 21.35
C SER A 24 -32.82 9.07 22.21
N ALA A 25 -33.01 10.37 22.43
CA ALA A 25 -32.20 11.17 23.34
C ALA A 25 -32.60 10.84 24.78
N ASP A 26 -32.04 9.74 25.31
CA ASP A 26 -31.99 9.54 26.76
C ASP A 26 -30.83 8.58 27.07
N GLN A 27 -29.62 9.13 27.15
CA GLN A 27 -28.51 8.49 27.82
C GLN A 27 -28.02 9.42 28.93
N PRO A 28 -27.97 8.96 30.20
CA PRO A 28 -27.45 9.76 31.30
C PRO A 28 -25.98 10.06 31.04
N GLU A 29 -25.64 11.34 31.14
CA GLU A 29 -24.30 11.91 31.02
C GLU A 29 -23.34 11.15 31.95
N SER A 30 -22.57 10.25 31.36
CA SER A 30 -21.45 9.59 32.06
C SER A 30 -20.31 10.60 32.12
N ASP A 31 -20.24 11.34 33.23
CA ASP A 31 -19.12 12.19 33.66
C ASP A 31 -17.86 11.35 33.94
N ASN A 32 -17.31 10.72 32.91
CA ASN A 32 -15.97 10.14 32.93
C ASN A 32 -15.21 10.62 31.69
N ILE A 33 -15.10 11.93 31.55
CA ILE A 33 -14.00 12.52 30.79
C ILE A 33 -12.78 12.46 31.71
N SER A 34 -12.15 11.28 31.75
CA SER A 34 -10.77 11.20 32.18
C SER A 34 -9.98 12.20 31.35
N ASP A 35 -9.28 13.08 32.03
CA ASP A 35 -8.34 14.07 31.51
C ASP A 35 -7.17 13.36 30.80
N ALA A 36 -7.49 12.74 29.66
CA ALA A 36 -6.55 12.17 28.74
C ALA A 36 -5.95 13.33 27.95
N SER A 37 -5.03 14.03 28.61
CA SER A 37 -3.90 14.76 28.02
C SER A 37 -4.05 14.99 26.51
N VAL A 38 -4.67 16.11 26.14
CA VAL A 38 -4.91 16.55 24.75
C VAL A 38 -3.59 16.87 24.00
N ASP A 39 -2.44 16.64 24.63
CA ASP A 39 -1.10 16.94 24.12
C ASP A 39 -0.40 15.78 23.39
N GLN A 40 -1.07 14.66 23.11
CA GLN A 40 -0.44 13.62 22.29
C GLN A 40 -0.49 14.02 20.82
N PRO A 41 0.65 14.32 20.16
CA PRO A 41 0.65 14.75 18.78
C PRO A 41 0.05 13.64 17.92
N LEU A 42 -0.93 14.00 17.08
CA LEU A 42 -1.53 13.11 16.09
C LEU A 42 -0.44 12.74 15.07
N SER A 43 0.23 11.62 15.30
CA SER A 43 1.17 11.07 14.33
C SER A 43 0.38 10.32 13.26
N PRO A 44 0.56 10.63 11.96
CA PRO A 44 -0.07 9.86 10.91
C PRO A 44 0.40 8.40 11.00
N GLY A 45 -0.54 7.46 11.02
CA GLY A 45 -0.24 6.05 11.21
C GLY A 45 0.63 5.44 10.09
N ALA A 46 1.26 4.31 10.39
CA ALA A 46 2.01 3.53 9.41
C ALA A 46 1.07 3.05 8.28
N ARG A 47 1.55 3.12 7.04
CA ARG A 47 0.86 2.59 5.87
C ARG A 47 1.71 1.46 5.29
N PRO A 48 1.35 0.18 5.47
CA PRO A 48 2.17 -0.91 4.96
C PRO A 48 2.25 -0.88 3.43
N VAL A 49 3.38 -1.35 2.90
CA VAL A 49 3.55 -1.62 1.47
C VAL A 49 2.53 -2.67 1.04
N ARG A 50 1.84 -2.41 -0.08
CA ARG A 50 0.93 -3.39 -0.67
C ARG A 50 1.65 -4.18 -1.76
N ILE A 51 1.32 -5.45 -1.84
CA ILE A 51 1.77 -6.40 -2.85
C ILE A 51 0.56 -6.98 -3.59
N GLY A 52 0.77 -7.53 -4.78
CA GLY A 52 -0.25 -8.19 -5.59
C GLY A 52 -1.12 -7.24 -6.41
N GLU A 53 -0.74 -5.96 -6.53
CA GLU A 53 -1.58 -4.95 -7.21
C GLU A 53 -1.75 -5.21 -8.72
N ASN A 54 -0.85 -5.99 -9.33
CA ASN A 54 -0.96 -6.41 -10.73
C ASN A 54 -1.93 -7.59 -10.94
N GLY A 55 -2.45 -8.20 -9.86
CA GLY A 55 -3.39 -9.32 -9.92
C GLY A 55 -2.74 -10.70 -9.77
N ALA A 56 -3.59 -11.72 -9.60
CA ALA A 56 -3.20 -13.07 -9.15
C ALA A 56 -2.34 -13.88 -10.12
N ASN A 57 -2.13 -13.39 -11.35
CA ASN A 57 -1.33 -14.05 -12.39
C ASN A 57 0.11 -13.51 -12.47
N PHE A 58 0.44 -12.49 -11.68
CA PHE A 58 1.74 -11.83 -11.68
C PHE A 58 2.45 -11.99 -10.33
N ALA A 59 3.77 -11.78 -10.34
CA ALA A 59 4.55 -11.66 -9.11
C ALA A 59 3.93 -10.60 -8.18
N ALA A 60 4.02 -10.81 -6.87
CA ALA A 60 3.44 -9.90 -5.90
C ALA A 60 4.04 -8.49 -5.98
N CYS A 61 5.31 -8.34 -6.36
CA CYS A 61 5.89 -7.05 -6.73
C CYS A 61 6.17 -6.99 -8.24
N GLY A 62 5.73 -5.89 -8.86
CA GLY A 62 5.67 -5.77 -10.32
C GLY A 62 6.97 -5.37 -11.01
N ALA A 63 7.95 -4.87 -10.27
CA ALA A 63 9.21 -4.40 -10.84
C ALA A 63 10.37 -4.55 -9.86
N ARG A 64 11.60 -4.41 -10.38
CA ARG A 64 12.85 -4.30 -9.61
C ARG A 64 13.44 -2.90 -9.81
N GLY A 65 14.23 -2.45 -8.84
CA GLY A 65 14.94 -1.18 -8.94
C GLY A 65 16.20 -1.13 -8.10
N VAL A 66 16.97 -0.07 -8.32
CA VAL A 66 18.20 0.24 -7.59
C VAL A 66 18.17 1.67 -7.07
N ALA A 67 18.71 1.86 -5.88
CA ALA A 67 18.85 3.18 -5.27
C ALA A 67 19.88 4.02 -6.05
N THR A 68 19.49 5.21 -6.51
CA THR A 68 20.35 6.14 -7.27
C THR A 68 20.70 7.35 -6.44
N LEU A 69 21.88 7.31 -5.82
CA LEU A 69 22.45 8.38 -5.01
C LEU A 69 23.98 8.30 -5.09
N ALA A 70 24.66 9.35 -4.63
CA ALA A 70 26.11 9.31 -4.39
C ALA A 70 26.45 8.25 -3.33
N GLU A 71 27.65 7.66 -3.40
CA GLU A 71 28.04 6.50 -2.58
C GLU A 71 27.97 6.74 -1.06
N ASP A 72 28.20 7.98 -0.61
CA ASP A 72 28.19 8.39 0.80
C ASP A 72 26.79 8.72 1.35
N ARG A 73 25.78 8.77 0.49
CA ARG A 73 24.42 9.10 0.87
C ARG A 73 23.64 7.84 1.24
N ARG A 74 22.48 8.02 1.88
CA ARG A 74 21.50 6.94 2.09
C ARG A 74 20.09 7.46 1.87
N ILE A 75 19.18 6.58 1.47
CA ILE A 75 17.73 6.87 1.39
C ILE A 75 17.08 6.34 2.66
N THR A 76 16.30 7.14 3.36
CA THR A 76 15.47 6.66 4.47
C THR A 76 14.28 5.89 3.93
N VAL A 77 14.10 4.65 4.41
CA VAL A 77 12.91 3.85 4.19
C VAL A 77 11.88 4.25 5.25
N ARG A 78 10.68 4.65 4.82
CA ARG A 78 9.68 5.24 5.71
C ARG A 78 8.48 4.33 5.94
N ALA A 79 7.84 4.48 7.09
CA ALA A 79 6.63 3.73 7.45
C ALA A 79 5.38 4.13 6.63
N ALA A 80 5.41 5.27 5.95
CA ALA A 80 4.32 5.81 5.14
C ALA A 80 4.86 6.77 4.05
N PRO A 81 4.09 7.06 2.98
CA PRO A 81 4.56 7.85 1.83
C PRO A 81 4.52 9.37 2.09
N PHE A 82 5.27 9.84 3.07
CA PHE A 82 5.50 11.28 3.34
C PHE A 82 6.82 11.50 4.09
N ASP A 83 7.36 12.72 4.05
CA ASP A 83 8.74 13.02 4.48
C ASP A 83 8.95 12.98 6.01
N GLU A 84 7.90 13.15 6.79
CA GLU A 84 7.95 13.12 8.26
C GLU A 84 7.62 11.74 8.83
N ALA A 85 7.31 10.76 7.97
CA ALA A 85 6.97 9.41 8.41
C ALA A 85 8.17 8.74 9.09
N GLU A 86 7.87 7.96 10.14
CA GLU A 86 8.83 7.20 10.92
C GLU A 86 9.83 6.47 10.02
N ALA A 87 11.13 6.61 10.34
CA ALA A 87 12.19 5.89 9.67
C ALA A 87 12.19 4.41 10.10
N ARG A 88 12.14 3.51 9.13
CA ARG A 88 12.17 2.05 9.32
C ARG A 88 13.53 1.43 8.98
N GLY A 89 14.34 2.14 8.20
CA GLY A 89 15.66 1.68 7.80
C GLY A 89 16.30 2.63 6.80
N THR A 90 17.40 2.21 6.20
CA THR A 90 18.09 2.98 5.16
C THR A 90 18.53 2.10 4.00
N LEU A 91 18.61 2.70 2.81
CA LEU A 91 19.18 2.10 1.61
C LEU A 91 20.50 2.78 1.26
N ALA A 92 21.54 1.98 1.02
CA ALA A 92 22.80 2.45 0.44
C ALA A 92 22.66 2.71 -1.07
N ALA A 93 23.63 3.44 -1.64
CA ALA A 93 23.76 3.58 -3.08
C ALA A 93 23.85 2.21 -3.78
N GLY A 94 23.14 2.06 -4.90
CA GLY A 94 23.15 0.82 -5.69
C GLY A 94 22.41 -0.37 -5.06
N GLN A 95 21.90 -0.24 -3.83
CA GLN A 95 21.14 -1.31 -3.19
C GLN A 95 19.88 -1.63 -4.00
N ARG A 96 19.65 -2.93 -4.21
CA ARG A 96 18.52 -3.45 -5.00
C ARG A 96 17.27 -3.59 -4.13
N MET A 97 16.11 -3.49 -4.78
CA MET A 97 14.80 -3.65 -4.13
C MET A 97 13.73 -4.12 -5.12
N TYR A 98 12.65 -4.68 -4.58
CA TYR A 98 11.40 -4.89 -5.31
C TYR A 98 10.49 -3.69 -5.18
N ILE A 99 9.76 -3.37 -6.24
CA ILE A 99 8.78 -2.27 -6.28
C ILE A 99 7.40 -2.89 -6.40
N CYS A 100 6.57 -2.63 -5.38
CA CYS A 100 5.34 -3.38 -5.15
C CYS A 100 4.08 -2.53 -5.33
N THR A 101 4.16 -1.26 -4.94
CA THR A 101 3.06 -0.29 -5.06
C THR A 101 3.61 1.11 -5.25
N ARG A 102 2.73 2.06 -5.60
CA ARG A 102 3.05 3.49 -5.74
C ARG A 102 2.03 4.31 -4.97
N SER A 103 2.46 5.44 -4.42
CA SER A 103 1.53 6.40 -3.82
C SER A 103 0.64 7.03 -4.89
N ILE A 104 -0.51 7.58 -4.47
CA ILE A 104 -1.49 8.21 -5.37
C ILE A 104 -0.86 9.41 -6.09
N ASP A 105 -0.05 10.19 -5.39
CA ASP A 105 0.69 11.33 -5.94
C ASP A 105 1.94 10.91 -6.75
N GLN A 106 2.20 9.61 -6.87
CA GLN A 106 3.33 9.01 -7.58
C GLN A 106 4.72 9.42 -7.07
N ARG A 107 4.81 10.15 -5.96
CA ARG A 107 6.07 10.62 -5.38
C ARG A 107 6.82 9.51 -4.65
N TRP A 108 6.12 8.46 -4.23
CA TRP A 108 6.66 7.39 -3.40
C TRP A 108 6.47 6.02 -4.02
N LEU A 109 7.47 5.17 -3.81
CA LEU A 109 7.43 3.75 -4.14
C LEU A 109 7.34 2.95 -2.84
N GLY A 110 6.39 2.03 -2.78
CA GLY A 110 6.36 0.99 -1.75
C GLY A 110 7.29 -0.15 -2.17
N VAL A 111 8.31 -0.40 -1.37
CA VAL A 111 9.41 -1.32 -1.70
C VAL A 111 9.58 -2.41 -0.67
N VAL A 112 10.07 -3.57 -1.11
CA VAL A 112 10.57 -4.66 -0.27
C VAL A 112 12.03 -4.90 -0.60
N ILE A 113 12.86 -4.94 0.45
CA ILE A 113 14.31 -4.87 0.34
C ILE A 113 14.89 -6.17 0.89
N PRO A 114 15.56 -6.98 0.05
CA PRO A 114 16.24 -8.18 0.50
C PRO A 114 17.42 -7.82 1.41
N ALA A 115 17.84 -8.76 2.24
CA ALA A 115 19.11 -8.65 2.96
C ALA A 115 20.26 -8.48 1.95
N GLU A 116 21.37 -7.85 2.35
CA GLU A 116 22.50 -7.57 1.43
C GLU A 116 23.09 -8.84 0.79
N ASN A 117 23.01 -9.97 1.50
CA ASN A 117 23.47 -11.28 1.01
C ASN A 117 22.38 -12.07 0.25
N GLY A 118 21.18 -11.50 0.11
CA GLY A 118 20.08 -12.10 -0.63
C GLY A 118 20.26 -11.89 -2.13
N ASP A 119 20.11 -12.97 -2.90
CA ASP A 119 20.19 -12.91 -4.35
C ASP A 119 18.78 -12.78 -4.96
N MET A 120 18.49 -11.59 -5.48
CA MET A 120 17.25 -11.31 -6.22
C MET A 120 17.24 -11.92 -7.62
N ALA A 121 18.39 -12.27 -8.19
CA ALA A 121 18.47 -12.87 -9.51
C ALA A 121 18.05 -14.35 -9.46
N THR A 122 18.38 -15.05 -8.37
CA THR A 122 17.97 -16.45 -8.13
C THR A 122 16.65 -16.58 -7.38
N GLY A 123 16.15 -15.48 -6.78
CA GLY A 123 14.95 -15.49 -5.92
C GLY A 123 15.17 -16.11 -4.54
N GLU A 124 16.43 -16.31 -4.15
CA GLU A 124 16.83 -16.91 -2.87
C GLU A 124 16.89 -15.89 -1.73
N ASP A 125 16.45 -14.66 -1.96
CA ASP A 125 16.39 -13.61 -0.93
C ASP A 125 15.31 -13.82 0.15
N ARG A 126 14.43 -14.81 -0.04
CA ARG A 126 13.37 -15.22 0.89
C ARG A 126 12.35 -14.12 1.22
N CYS A 127 12.24 -13.07 0.40
CA CYS A 127 11.24 -12.02 0.62
C CYS A 127 9.83 -12.46 0.20
N GLY A 128 9.68 -13.50 -0.62
CA GLY A 128 8.40 -14.07 -1.02
C GLY A 128 7.58 -13.23 -2.01
N VAL A 129 8.15 -12.13 -2.51
CA VAL A 129 7.44 -11.16 -3.35
C VAL A 129 7.46 -11.46 -4.85
N GLU A 130 8.24 -12.45 -5.26
CA GLU A 130 8.23 -12.96 -6.63
C GLU A 130 7.12 -14.00 -6.85
N GLN A 131 6.61 -14.58 -5.76
CA GLN A 131 5.50 -15.51 -5.79
C GLN A 131 4.19 -14.75 -5.99
N ARG A 132 3.19 -15.43 -6.57
CA ARG A 132 1.88 -14.83 -6.81
C ARG A 132 1.07 -14.80 -5.51
N VAL A 133 0.27 -13.77 -5.34
CA VAL A 133 -0.72 -13.66 -4.26
C VAL A 133 -2.11 -13.53 -4.86
N GLU A 134 -3.10 -14.15 -4.22
CA GLU A 134 -4.46 -14.22 -4.78
C GLU A 134 -5.14 -12.85 -4.87
N ARG A 135 -4.88 -11.97 -3.89
CA ARG A 135 -5.47 -10.63 -3.82
C ARG A 135 -4.44 -9.62 -3.31
N PRO A 136 -4.57 -8.34 -3.70
CA PRO A 136 -3.74 -7.28 -3.15
C PRO A 136 -3.84 -7.20 -1.63
N GLN A 137 -2.71 -7.23 -0.94
CA GLN A 137 -2.63 -7.27 0.52
C GLN A 137 -1.42 -6.51 1.05
N ALA A 138 -1.40 -6.21 2.35
CA ALA A 138 -0.21 -5.66 3.00
C ALA A 138 0.91 -6.70 3.02
N TYR A 139 2.16 -6.28 2.81
CA TYR A 139 3.32 -7.15 2.96
C TYR A 139 3.50 -7.53 4.44
N SER A 140 3.61 -8.83 4.70
CA SER A 140 3.77 -9.41 6.03
C SER A 140 5.02 -10.30 6.15
N GLY A 141 5.89 -10.30 5.12
CA GLY A 141 7.13 -11.08 5.13
C GLY A 141 8.22 -10.45 5.98
N SER A 142 9.35 -11.16 6.09
CA SER A 142 10.46 -10.81 6.99
C SER A 142 11.42 -9.75 6.46
N CYS A 143 11.37 -9.45 5.16
CA CYS A 143 12.27 -8.46 4.57
C CYS A 143 11.89 -7.03 4.99
N LEU A 144 12.88 -6.12 5.01
CA LEU A 144 12.62 -4.71 5.27
C LEU A 144 11.66 -4.19 4.19
N SER A 145 10.61 -3.48 4.60
CA SER A 145 9.66 -2.86 3.68
C SER A 145 9.26 -1.47 4.14
N GLY A 146 8.90 -0.62 3.18
CA GLY A 146 8.44 0.73 3.44
C GLY A 146 8.40 1.59 2.18
N TRP A 147 8.42 2.90 2.37
CA TRP A 147 8.26 3.88 1.32
C TRP A 147 9.55 4.65 1.09
N VAL A 148 9.92 4.83 -0.18
CA VAL A 148 11.07 5.61 -0.61
C VAL A 148 10.68 6.62 -1.70
N PRO A 149 11.39 7.75 -1.83
CA PRO A 149 11.12 8.71 -2.91
C PRO A 149 11.36 8.07 -4.28
N ASN A 150 10.38 8.16 -5.17
CA ASN A 150 10.46 7.63 -6.53
C ASN A 150 11.63 8.23 -7.32
N ALA A 151 11.94 9.50 -7.09
CA ALA A 151 13.03 10.21 -7.77
C ALA A 151 14.43 9.65 -7.46
N LEU A 152 14.58 8.83 -6.42
CA LEU A 152 15.86 8.25 -5.99
C LEU A 152 15.97 6.76 -6.35
N VAL A 153 15.08 6.25 -7.21
CA VAL A 153 15.06 4.86 -7.63
C VAL A 153 15.06 4.79 -9.15
N ARG A 154 15.98 3.99 -9.71
CA ARG A 154 15.97 3.63 -11.13
C ARG A 154 15.42 2.22 -11.29
N LEU A 155 14.40 2.07 -12.13
CA LEU A 155 13.87 0.77 -12.52
C LEU A 155 14.94 -0.03 -13.27
N THR A 156 14.98 -1.34 -13.04
CA THR A 156 15.85 -2.27 -13.75
C THR A 156 15.01 -3.33 -14.46
N ALA A 157 15.54 -3.87 -15.56
CA ALA A 157 14.95 -5.03 -16.19
C ALA A 157 14.94 -6.22 -15.22
N GLN A 158 13.93 -7.09 -15.37
CA GLN A 158 13.82 -8.35 -14.65
C GLN A 158 14.53 -9.47 -15.41
#